data_AF-A0A3R6YYG4-F1
#
_entry.id   AF-A0A3R6YYG4-F1
#
_cell.length_a   1.000
_cell.length_b   1.000
_cell.length_c   1.000
_cell.angle_alpha   90.00
_cell.angle_beta   90.00
_cell.angle_gamma   90.00
#
_symmetry.space_group_name_H-M   'P 1'
#
loop_
_entity.id
_entity.type
_entity.pdbx_description
1 polymer ?
#
loop_
_entity_poly.entity_id
_entity_poly.type
_entity_poly.pdbx_seq_one_letter_code
_entity_poly.pdbx_strand_id
1 'polypeptide(L)'
;MPRPRLSKASIGYLLNAPLATTKTKCDGGYTMSMETQLLFSRVAHIVQHDKDALNRYNIVPCKFKVPHREPYPPHLRGFTLNFGAFRHAHKRQRLDPDIVASLNAIGFVWDAAQHKWDVQLQCLRLYKDQFGHTNVPRAFDIPSKYPWPTHLWGLPLGVMVNDVRKAMQSLAPNKIALLDGMGFVWNAHDVIWAKQLQAVTTFASLHGHTNVPRMFVVPASAPWPEDTWSMKLGFVVHNLRTKAGGLAPERKMHLDKLGFHWDARCSTHSTIHSPTSTNPSFEIVEV
;
A
#
# COMPACT_ATOMS: atom_id res chain seq x y z
N MET A 1 -34.22 24.53 -28.35
CA MET A 1 -33.32 24.50 -29.53
C MET A 1 -32.22 23.48 -29.27
N PRO A 2 -32.14 22.36 -30.01
CA PRO A 2 -30.99 21.47 -29.92
C PRO A 2 -29.74 22.21 -30.42
N ARG A 3 -28.65 22.18 -29.66
CA ARG A 3 -27.38 22.80 -30.07
C ARG A 3 -26.79 22.01 -31.25
N PRO A 4 -26.21 22.69 -32.27
CA PRO A 4 -25.59 22.00 -33.39
C PRO A 4 -24.42 21.13 -32.89
N ARG A 5 -24.40 19.84 -33.28
CA ARG A 5 -23.29 18.91 -33.00
C ARG A 5 -22.07 19.35 -33.80
N LEU A 6 -20.91 19.46 -33.15
CA LEU A 6 -19.68 19.86 -33.82
C LEU A 6 -19.07 18.63 -34.51
N SER A 7 -18.65 18.78 -35.77
CA SER A 7 -18.00 17.68 -36.49
C SER A 7 -16.61 17.38 -35.93
N LYS A 8 -16.07 16.17 -36.13
CA LYS A 8 -14.69 15.81 -35.72
C LYS A 8 -13.63 16.78 -36.27
N ALA A 9 -13.82 17.29 -37.49
CA ALA A 9 -12.94 18.30 -38.10
C ALA A 9 -13.06 19.66 -37.40
N SER A 10 -14.27 20.04 -36.97
CA SER A 10 -14.52 21.27 -36.22
C SER A 10 -13.88 21.24 -34.83
N ILE A 11 -13.85 20.09 -34.16
CA ILE A 11 -13.17 19.92 -32.86
C ILE A 11 -11.65 20.08 -33.02
N GLY A 12 -11.05 19.48 -34.05
CA GLY A 12 -9.62 19.63 -34.37
C GLY A 12 -9.21 21.08 -34.66
N TYR A 13 -10.07 21.85 -35.34
CA TYR A 13 -9.86 23.28 -35.60
C TYR A 13 -10.03 24.13 -34.33
N LEU A 14 -11.05 23.84 -33.50
CA LEU A 14 -11.32 24.55 -32.25
C LEU A 14 -10.25 24.32 -31.17
N LEU A 15 -9.57 23.17 -31.19
CA LEU A 15 -8.41 22.92 -30.34
C LEU A 15 -7.21 23.80 -30.70
N ASN A 16 -7.14 24.31 -31.94
CA ASN A 16 -6.02 25.12 -32.43
C ASN A 16 -6.31 26.62 -32.49
N ALA A 17 -7.57 27.04 -32.44
CA ALA A 17 -7.97 28.45 -32.49
C ALA A 17 -7.58 29.23 -31.21
N PRO A 18 -7.27 30.54 -31.32
CA PRO A 18 -7.07 31.41 -30.17
C PRO A 18 -8.41 31.63 -29.44
N LEU A 19 -8.47 31.27 -28.15
CA LEU A 19 -9.66 31.46 -27.31
C LEU A 19 -9.67 32.89 -26.75
N ALA A 20 -10.78 33.61 -26.95
CA ALA A 20 -11.00 34.91 -26.33
C ALA A 20 -11.26 34.73 -24.83
N THR A 21 -10.61 35.52 -23.98
CA THR A 21 -10.75 35.40 -22.53
C THR A 21 -11.77 36.39 -22.00
N THR A 22 -12.99 35.93 -21.72
CA THR A 22 -13.89 36.70 -20.84
C THR A 22 -13.74 36.21 -19.41
N LYS A 23 -13.28 37.11 -18.52
CA LYS A 23 -13.26 36.92 -17.07
C LYS A 23 -14.71 36.88 -16.57
N THR A 24 -15.33 35.70 -16.48
CA THR A 24 -16.61 35.57 -15.78
C THR A 24 -16.38 35.00 -14.38
N LYS A 25 -16.33 35.90 -13.40
CA LYS A 25 -16.65 35.59 -11.99
C LYS A 25 -18.11 35.14 -11.98
N CYS A 26 -18.43 33.97 -11.46
CA CYS A 26 -19.74 33.35 -11.67
C CYS A 26 -20.40 33.02 -10.32
N ASP A 27 -20.83 34.02 -9.55
CA ASP A 27 -21.51 33.79 -8.27
C ASP A 27 -22.52 32.61 -8.30
N GLY A 28 -22.44 31.75 -7.27
CA GLY A 28 -23.48 30.79 -6.86
C GLY A 28 -23.79 29.56 -7.73
N GLY A 29 -23.42 29.53 -9.02
CA GLY A 29 -23.91 28.47 -9.93
C GLY A 29 -23.07 28.26 -11.19
N TYR A 30 -21.81 27.87 -11.06
CA TYR A 30 -20.87 27.77 -12.20
C TYR A 30 -21.19 26.58 -13.14
N THR A 31 -21.82 26.82 -14.29
CA THR A 31 -21.62 26.04 -15.53
C THR A 31 -20.40 26.61 -16.26
N MET A 32 -19.39 25.78 -16.58
CA MET A 32 -18.20 26.25 -17.31
C MET A 32 -18.55 26.66 -18.74
N SER A 33 -18.09 27.84 -19.18
CA SER A 33 -18.28 28.28 -20.57
C SER A 33 -17.61 27.30 -21.56
N MET A 34 -18.11 27.26 -22.78
CA MET A 34 -17.57 26.36 -23.83
C MET A 34 -16.07 26.60 -24.07
N GLU A 35 -15.65 27.87 -24.12
CA GLU A 35 -14.24 28.27 -24.24
C GLU A 35 -13.39 27.72 -23.09
N THR A 36 -13.92 27.78 -21.87
CA THR A 36 -13.24 27.21 -20.70
C THR A 36 -13.11 25.69 -20.87
N GLN A 37 -14.18 24.99 -21.26
CA GLN A 37 -14.12 23.54 -21.45
C GLN A 37 -13.12 23.12 -22.54
N LEU A 38 -13.06 23.86 -23.66
CA LEU A 38 -12.09 23.64 -24.73
C LEU A 38 -10.65 23.85 -24.26
N LEU A 39 -10.41 24.86 -23.42
CA LEU A 39 -9.11 25.12 -22.81
C LEU A 39 -8.66 23.93 -21.94
N PHE A 40 -9.53 23.41 -21.08
CA PHE A 40 -9.24 22.22 -20.28
C PHE A 40 -8.95 21.00 -21.15
N SER A 41 -9.73 20.80 -22.21
CA SER A 41 -9.51 19.72 -23.18
C SER A 41 -8.14 19.83 -23.84
N ARG A 42 -7.79 21.00 -24.37
CA ARG A 42 -6.50 21.25 -25.03
C ARG A 42 -5.32 20.98 -24.10
N VAL A 43 -5.38 21.46 -22.85
CA VAL A 43 -4.31 21.20 -21.88
C VAL A 43 -4.24 19.72 -21.51
N ALA A 44 -5.37 19.02 -21.37
CA ALA A 44 -5.35 17.59 -21.10
C ALA A 44 -4.69 16.77 -22.22
N HIS A 45 -4.96 17.10 -23.49
CA HIS A 45 -4.30 16.50 -24.66
C HIS A 45 -2.77 16.71 -24.65
N ILE A 46 -2.34 17.92 -24.30
CA ILE A 46 -0.91 18.24 -24.15
C ILE A 46 -0.28 17.44 -23.01
N VAL A 47 -0.93 17.44 -21.83
CA VAL A 47 -0.42 16.78 -20.62
C VAL A 47 -0.30 15.26 -20.79
N GLN A 48 -1.13 14.64 -21.65
CA GLN A 48 -1.01 13.21 -21.94
C GLN A 48 0.37 12.84 -22.51
N HIS A 49 1.00 13.74 -23.26
CA HIS A 49 2.30 13.54 -23.89
C HIS A 49 3.46 14.05 -23.00
N ASP A 50 3.16 14.78 -21.92
CA ASP A 50 4.13 15.34 -20.97
C ASP A 50 4.10 14.55 -19.64
N LYS A 51 4.90 13.49 -19.55
CA LYS A 51 4.96 12.64 -18.34
C LYS A 51 5.36 13.41 -17.08
N ASP A 52 6.15 14.48 -17.22
CA ASP A 52 6.59 15.29 -16.07
C ASP A 52 5.43 16.12 -15.48
N ALA A 53 4.40 16.40 -16.28
CA ALA A 53 3.24 17.17 -15.86
C ALA A 53 2.19 16.32 -15.12
N LEU A 54 2.29 15.00 -15.21
CA LEU A 54 1.43 14.06 -14.49
C LEU A 54 1.94 13.83 -13.08
N ASN A 55 1.02 13.50 -12.16
CA ASN A 55 1.45 13.01 -10.85
C ASN A 55 1.97 11.56 -10.96
N ARG A 56 2.53 11.03 -9.86
CA ARG A 56 3.05 9.65 -9.80
C ARG A 56 2.06 8.54 -10.19
N TYR A 57 0.76 8.82 -10.28
CA TYR A 57 -0.29 7.88 -10.71
C TYR A 57 -0.70 8.09 -12.18
N ASN A 58 0.05 8.87 -12.94
CA ASN A 58 -0.29 9.31 -14.31
C ASN A 58 -1.62 10.07 -14.39
N ILE A 59 -1.96 10.84 -13.35
CA ILE A 59 -3.19 11.64 -13.30
C ILE A 59 -2.84 13.12 -13.31
N VAL A 60 -3.59 13.91 -14.09
CA VAL A 60 -3.52 15.38 -14.04
C VAL A 60 -3.92 15.88 -12.64
N PRO A 61 -3.05 16.64 -11.92
CA PRO A 61 -3.35 17.17 -10.59
C PRO A 61 -4.62 18.03 -10.54
N CYS A 62 -5.31 18.07 -9.38
CA CYS A 62 -6.54 18.86 -9.22
C CYS A 62 -6.33 20.36 -9.46
N LYS A 63 -5.19 20.89 -9.01
CA LYS A 63 -4.73 22.25 -9.33
C LYS A 63 -3.46 22.09 -10.17
N PHE A 64 -3.58 22.28 -11.47
CA PHE A 64 -2.48 22.14 -12.40
C PHE A 64 -1.96 23.53 -12.78
N LYS A 65 -0.72 23.84 -12.40
CA LYS A 65 -0.05 25.05 -12.84
C LYS A 65 0.61 24.76 -14.18
N VAL A 66 0.17 25.47 -15.22
CA VAL A 66 0.69 25.29 -16.58
C VAL A 66 2.17 25.70 -16.62
N PRO A 67 3.09 24.81 -17.03
CA PRO A 67 4.51 25.11 -17.13
C PRO A 67 4.81 26.29 -18.08
N HIS A 68 5.88 27.04 -17.79
CA HIS A 68 6.37 28.11 -18.68
C HIS A 68 7.28 27.56 -19.78
N ARG A 69 6.83 26.54 -20.50
CA ARG A 69 7.58 25.89 -21.60
C ARG A 69 6.65 25.47 -22.73
N GLU A 70 7.22 25.20 -23.89
CA GLU A 70 6.50 24.49 -24.95
C GLU A 70 6.15 23.06 -24.50
N PRO A 71 5.05 22.45 -24.99
CA PRO A 71 4.13 22.92 -26.04
C PRO A 71 2.91 23.71 -25.51
N TYR A 72 2.95 24.19 -24.26
CA TYR A 72 1.83 24.91 -23.66
C TYR A 72 1.64 26.30 -24.31
N PRO A 73 0.38 26.71 -24.62
CA PRO A 73 0.10 28.00 -25.23
C PRO A 73 0.62 29.17 -24.39
N PRO A 74 1.27 30.20 -24.98
CA PRO A 74 1.90 31.30 -24.24
C PRO A 74 0.98 31.99 -23.22
N HIS A 75 -0.28 32.20 -23.58
CA HIS A 75 -1.28 32.88 -22.74
C HIS A 75 -1.76 32.02 -21.54
N LEU A 76 -1.49 30.72 -21.53
CA LEU A 76 -1.82 29.82 -20.42
C LEU A 76 -0.64 29.58 -19.48
N ARG A 77 0.59 29.90 -19.89
CA ARG A 77 1.80 29.64 -19.11
C ARG A 77 1.72 30.36 -17.76
N GLY A 78 1.97 29.63 -16.68
CA GLY A 78 1.87 30.13 -15.31
C GLY A 78 0.46 30.17 -14.71
N PHE A 79 -0.58 30.01 -15.53
CA PHE A 79 -1.96 29.96 -15.06
C PHE A 79 -2.26 28.63 -14.35
N THR A 80 -3.15 28.67 -13.36
CA THR A 80 -3.56 27.46 -12.62
C THR A 80 -4.95 27.01 -13.05
N LEU A 81 -5.02 25.80 -13.62
CA LEU A 81 -6.26 25.16 -14.03
C LEU A 81 -6.76 24.21 -12.94
N ASN A 82 -8.04 24.36 -12.58
CA ASN A 82 -8.68 23.52 -11.58
C ASN A 82 -9.36 22.31 -12.25
N PHE A 83 -8.58 21.27 -12.54
CA PHE A 83 -9.09 20.00 -13.06
C PHE A 83 -10.02 19.29 -12.06
N GLY A 84 -9.93 19.61 -10.76
CA GLY A 84 -10.90 19.14 -9.76
C GLY A 84 -12.31 19.66 -10.04
N ALA A 85 -12.45 20.96 -10.31
CA ALA A 85 -13.73 21.56 -10.70
C ALA A 85 -14.25 21.00 -12.03
N PHE A 86 -13.35 20.78 -12.99
CA PHE A 86 -13.69 20.18 -14.29
C PHE A 86 -14.23 18.74 -14.15
N ARG A 87 -13.57 17.89 -13.34
CA ARG A 87 -14.07 16.54 -13.01
C ARG A 87 -15.41 16.57 -12.28
N HIS A 88 -15.61 17.54 -11.39
CA HIS A 88 -16.90 17.70 -10.69
C HIS A 88 -18.02 18.14 -11.65
N ALA A 89 -17.72 19.00 -12.61
CA ALA A 89 -18.66 19.38 -13.67
C ALA A 89 -19.05 18.18 -14.54
N HIS A 90 -18.11 17.29 -14.85
CA HIS A 90 -18.39 16.02 -15.54
C HIS A 90 -19.35 15.13 -14.74
N LYS A 91 -19.09 14.95 -13.43
CA LYS A 91 -19.96 14.15 -12.54
C LYS A 91 -21.40 14.67 -12.49
N ARG A 92 -21.59 15.98 -12.68
CA ARG A 92 -22.91 16.63 -12.75
C ARG A 92 -23.49 16.72 -14.18
N GLN A 93 -22.85 16.09 -15.17
CA GLN A 93 -23.25 16.11 -16.57
C GLN A 93 -23.37 17.53 -17.15
N ARG A 94 -22.46 18.43 -16.75
CA ARG A 94 -22.44 19.84 -17.18
C ARG A 94 -21.39 20.15 -18.25
N LEU A 95 -20.72 19.13 -18.76
CA LEU A 95 -19.73 19.25 -19.83
C LEU A 95 -20.35 18.88 -21.17
N ASP A 96 -19.82 19.47 -22.23
CA ASP A 96 -20.23 19.15 -23.59
C ASP A 96 -19.85 17.68 -23.93
N PRO A 97 -20.77 16.88 -24.50
CA PRO A 97 -20.53 15.48 -24.85
C PRO A 97 -19.34 15.28 -25.79
N ASP A 98 -19.10 16.20 -26.72
CA ASP A 98 -18.00 16.08 -27.69
C ASP A 98 -16.64 16.25 -27.01
N ILE A 99 -16.57 17.13 -26.00
CA ILE A 99 -15.37 17.33 -25.17
C ILE A 99 -15.12 16.10 -24.31
N VAL A 100 -16.18 15.53 -23.72
CA VAL A 100 -16.07 14.30 -22.93
C VAL A 100 -15.59 13.14 -23.80
N ALA A 101 -16.15 12.99 -25.01
CA ALA A 101 -15.73 11.96 -25.95
C ALA A 101 -14.26 12.12 -26.38
N SER A 102 -13.82 13.35 -26.65
CA SER A 102 -12.43 13.67 -26.97
C SER A 102 -11.47 13.28 -25.83
N LEU A 103 -11.85 13.58 -24.59
CA LEU A 103 -11.07 13.24 -23.40
C LEU A 103 -11.08 11.73 -23.08
N ASN A 104 -12.19 11.05 -23.35
CA ASN A 104 -12.26 9.60 -23.23
C ASN A 104 -11.35 8.90 -24.25
N ALA A 105 -11.24 9.43 -25.47
CA ALA A 105 -10.38 8.88 -26.52
C ALA A 105 -8.89 8.89 -26.13
N ILE A 106 -8.48 9.83 -25.28
CA ILE A 106 -7.12 9.90 -24.73
C ILE A 106 -6.95 9.22 -23.37
N GLY A 107 -7.98 8.53 -22.88
CA GLY A 107 -7.93 7.86 -21.58
C GLY A 107 -7.80 8.84 -20.40
N PHE A 108 -8.38 10.04 -20.50
CA PHE A 108 -8.35 11.01 -19.42
C PHE A 108 -9.03 10.46 -18.16
N VAL A 109 -8.33 10.52 -17.03
CA VAL A 109 -8.83 10.04 -15.75
C VAL A 109 -9.81 11.04 -15.13
N TRP A 110 -11.10 10.73 -15.22
CA TRP A 110 -12.20 11.49 -14.62
C TRP A 110 -12.31 11.30 -13.11
N ASP A 111 -12.21 10.06 -12.62
CA ASP A 111 -12.23 9.75 -11.20
C ASP A 111 -10.82 9.41 -10.72
N ALA A 112 -10.14 10.41 -10.18
CA ALA A 112 -8.79 10.25 -9.65
C ALA A 112 -8.73 9.35 -8.40
N ALA A 113 -9.82 9.25 -7.63
CA ALA A 113 -9.85 8.41 -6.44
C ALA A 113 -10.03 6.94 -6.83
N GLN A 114 -10.91 6.66 -7.80
CA GLN A 114 -11.08 5.33 -8.35
C GLN A 114 -9.83 4.85 -9.09
N HIS A 115 -9.21 5.68 -9.93
CA HIS A 115 -7.97 5.29 -10.62
C HIS A 115 -6.82 4.98 -9.65
N LYS A 116 -6.66 5.77 -8.58
CA LYS A 116 -5.68 5.45 -7.53
C LYS A 116 -5.96 4.10 -6.88
N TRP A 117 -7.23 3.80 -6.62
CA TRP A 117 -7.65 2.52 -6.06
C TRP A 117 -7.34 1.36 -7.02
N ASP A 118 -7.62 1.52 -8.31
CA ASP A 118 -7.37 0.48 -9.32
C ASP A 118 -5.87 0.22 -9.48
N VAL A 119 -5.04 1.28 -9.46
CA VAL A 119 -3.58 1.16 -9.44
C VAL A 119 -3.11 0.44 -8.18
N GLN A 120 -3.62 0.81 -7.00
CA GLN A 120 -3.29 0.13 -5.74
C GLN A 120 -3.64 -1.37 -5.79
N LEU A 121 -4.80 -1.70 -6.33
CA LEU A 121 -5.26 -3.07 -6.50
C LEU A 121 -4.35 -3.86 -7.46
N GLN A 122 -3.95 -3.25 -8.57
CA GLN A 122 -2.99 -3.84 -9.51
C GLN A 122 -1.65 -4.12 -8.83
N CYS A 123 -1.10 -3.14 -8.10
CA CYS A 123 0.15 -3.29 -7.37
C CYS A 123 0.07 -4.42 -6.33
N LEU A 124 -1.05 -4.52 -5.61
CA LEU A 124 -1.25 -5.54 -4.59
C LEU A 124 -1.36 -6.96 -5.18
N ARG A 125 -1.99 -7.11 -6.34
CA ARG A 125 -2.04 -8.38 -7.09
C ARG A 125 -0.65 -8.83 -7.50
N LEU A 126 0.11 -7.94 -8.14
CA LEU A 126 1.50 -8.22 -8.53
C LEU A 126 2.39 -8.55 -7.32
N TYR A 127 2.20 -7.86 -6.19
CA TYR A 127 2.90 -8.17 -4.96
C TYR A 127 2.56 -9.59 -4.47
N LYS A 128 1.28 -9.96 -4.48
CA LYS A 128 0.83 -11.30 -4.09
C LYS A 128 1.40 -12.37 -5.03
N ASP A 129 1.41 -12.13 -6.34
CA ASP A 129 1.96 -13.07 -7.31
C ASP A 129 3.48 -13.27 -7.11
N GLN A 130 4.19 -12.20 -6.74
CA GLN A 130 5.63 -12.23 -6.52
C GLN A 130 6.06 -12.84 -5.17
N PHE A 131 5.29 -12.61 -4.11
CA PHE A 131 5.66 -12.97 -2.73
C PHE A 131 4.72 -14.02 -2.09
N GLY A 132 3.68 -14.45 -2.79
CA GLY A 132 2.67 -15.40 -2.30
C GLY A 132 1.69 -14.84 -1.25
N HIS A 133 1.90 -13.60 -0.76
CA HIS A 133 1.12 -13.02 0.32
C HIS A 133 0.86 -11.53 0.13
N THR A 134 -0.14 -10.98 0.83
CA THR A 134 -0.51 -9.55 0.78
C THR A 134 0.08 -8.72 1.93
N ASN A 135 1.00 -9.29 2.72
CA ASN A 135 1.66 -8.58 3.81
C ASN A 135 2.78 -7.68 3.28
N VAL A 136 2.42 -6.45 2.88
CA VAL A 136 3.37 -5.47 2.36
C VAL A 136 4.03 -4.68 3.50
N PRO A 137 5.37 -4.65 3.59
CA PRO A 137 6.11 -3.78 4.50
C PRO A 137 5.83 -2.30 4.23
N ARG A 138 5.76 -1.47 5.27
CA ARG A 138 5.44 -0.04 5.13
C ARG A 138 6.43 0.73 4.22
N ALA A 139 7.71 0.36 4.24
CA ALA A 139 8.77 0.99 3.46
C ALA A 139 8.96 0.36 2.07
N PHE A 140 8.05 -0.51 1.63
CA PHE A 140 8.17 -1.15 0.33
C PHE A 140 7.75 -0.20 -0.79
N ASP A 141 8.71 0.12 -1.65
CA ASP A 141 8.52 0.83 -2.91
C ASP A 141 8.63 -0.16 -4.08
N ILE A 142 7.83 0.05 -5.12
CA ILE A 142 7.82 -0.82 -6.30
C ILE A 142 9.15 -0.66 -7.05
N PRO A 143 9.91 -1.75 -7.25
CA PRO A 143 11.21 -1.67 -7.88
C PRO A 143 11.07 -1.45 -9.40
N SER A 144 12.02 -0.72 -9.98
CA SER A 144 12.07 -0.44 -11.42
C SER A 144 12.58 -1.62 -12.24
N LYS A 145 11.98 -2.80 -12.06
CA LYS A 145 12.39 -4.04 -12.72
C LYS A 145 11.20 -4.95 -13.01
N TYR A 146 11.37 -5.83 -14.00
CA TYR A 146 10.43 -6.93 -14.25
C TYR A 146 10.23 -7.77 -12.97
N PRO A 147 9.01 -8.23 -12.63
CA PRO A 147 7.76 -8.22 -13.41
C PRO A 147 6.90 -6.96 -13.29
N TRP A 148 7.39 -5.91 -12.62
CA TRP A 148 6.59 -4.72 -12.38
C TRP A 148 6.44 -3.87 -13.65
N PRO A 149 5.23 -3.47 -14.04
CA PRO A 149 4.99 -2.52 -15.12
C PRO A 149 5.66 -1.17 -14.88
N THR A 150 6.13 -0.53 -15.95
CA THR A 150 6.88 0.74 -15.90
C THR A 150 6.09 1.89 -15.26
N HIS A 151 4.76 1.92 -15.43
CA HIS A 151 3.90 2.95 -14.84
C HIS A 151 3.70 2.79 -13.33
N LEU A 152 4.15 1.69 -12.73
CA LEU A 152 4.05 1.42 -11.30
C LEU A 152 5.38 1.63 -10.57
N TRP A 153 6.49 1.81 -11.30
CA TRP A 153 7.82 1.94 -10.72
C TRP A 153 7.94 3.14 -9.78
N GLY A 154 8.60 2.92 -8.63
CA GLY A 154 8.80 3.94 -7.61
C GLY A 154 7.55 4.31 -6.80
N LEU A 155 6.42 3.63 -7.03
CA LEU A 155 5.23 3.84 -6.21
C LEU A 155 5.42 3.26 -4.80
N PRO A 156 5.06 4.01 -3.74
CA PRO A 156 5.21 3.55 -2.37
C PRO A 156 4.05 2.65 -1.95
N LEU A 157 4.02 1.41 -2.46
CA LEU A 157 2.96 0.44 -2.23
C LEU A 157 2.76 0.16 -0.73
N GLY A 158 3.85 0.11 0.05
CA GLY A 158 3.78 -0.06 1.51
C GLY A 158 3.00 1.03 2.23
N VAL A 159 3.17 2.28 1.80
CA VAL A 159 2.40 3.43 2.32
C VAL A 159 0.94 3.31 1.90
N MET A 160 0.68 2.99 0.63
CA MET A 160 -0.68 2.83 0.11
C MET A 160 -1.47 1.76 0.86
N VAL A 161 -0.89 0.58 1.05
CA VAL A 161 -1.50 -0.53 1.79
C VAL A 161 -1.75 -0.15 3.25
N ASN A 162 -0.82 0.56 3.86
CA ASN A 162 -1.00 1.06 5.22
C ASN A 162 -2.14 2.07 5.32
N ASP A 163 -2.31 2.95 4.33
CA ASP A 163 -3.43 3.90 4.29
C ASP A 163 -4.78 3.19 4.12
N VAL A 164 -4.83 2.11 3.32
CA VAL A 164 -6.00 1.23 3.20
C VAL A 164 -6.35 0.59 4.55
N ARG A 165 -5.36 0.06 5.28
CA ARG A 165 -5.57 -0.52 6.62
C ARG A 165 -6.12 0.53 7.60
N LYS A 166 -5.59 1.75 7.58
CA LYS A 166 -6.09 2.86 8.42
C LYS A 166 -7.51 3.28 8.06
N ALA A 167 -7.87 3.21 6.78
CA ALA A 167 -9.18 3.59 6.28
C ALA A 167 -10.21 2.45 6.34
N MET A 168 -9.91 1.30 6.97
CA MET A 168 -10.78 0.12 7.01
C MET A 168 -12.25 0.45 7.35
N GLN A 169 -12.48 1.31 8.35
CA GLN A 169 -13.83 1.69 8.79
C GLN A 169 -14.58 2.60 7.81
N SER A 170 -13.87 3.33 6.95
CA SER A 170 -14.44 4.24 5.96
C SER A 170 -14.42 3.68 4.54
N LEU A 171 -13.88 2.47 4.35
CA LEU A 171 -13.87 1.79 3.06
C LEU A 171 -15.28 1.31 2.69
N ALA A 172 -15.62 1.44 1.42
CA ALA A 172 -16.86 0.90 0.90
C ALA A 172 -16.88 -0.64 1.02
N PRO A 173 -18.03 -1.27 1.36
CA PRO A 173 -18.11 -2.72 1.59
C PRO A 173 -17.63 -3.57 0.41
N ASN A 174 -17.87 -3.12 -0.82
CA ASN A 174 -17.39 -3.78 -2.03
C ASN A 174 -15.85 -3.79 -2.13
N LYS A 175 -15.17 -2.74 -1.66
CA LYS A 175 -13.71 -2.67 -1.61
C LYS A 175 -13.14 -3.63 -0.57
N ILE A 176 -13.81 -3.75 0.58
CA ILE A 176 -13.46 -4.70 1.63
C ILE A 176 -13.58 -6.13 1.09
N ALA A 177 -14.73 -6.48 0.50
CA ALA A 177 -14.96 -7.81 -0.07
C ALA A 177 -13.95 -8.17 -1.17
N LEU A 178 -13.55 -7.22 -2.01
CA LEU A 178 -12.50 -7.43 -3.02
C LEU A 178 -11.13 -7.72 -2.38
N LEU A 179 -10.77 -6.99 -1.33
CA LEU A 179 -9.52 -7.21 -0.59
C LEU A 179 -9.53 -8.57 0.11
N ASP A 180 -10.64 -8.91 0.77
CA ASP A 180 -10.83 -10.19 1.45
C ASP A 180 -10.75 -11.36 0.48
N GLY A 181 -11.38 -11.26 -0.69
CA GLY A 181 -11.32 -12.29 -1.73
C GLY A 181 -9.92 -12.56 -2.27
N MET A 182 -9.00 -11.60 -2.12
CA MET A 182 -7.58 -11.78 -2.47
C MET A 182 -6.73 -12.26 -1.27
N GLY A 183 -7.30 -12.43 -0.08
CA GLY A 183 -6.56 -12.75 1.13
C GLY A 183 -5.75 -11.56 1.64
N PHE A 184 -6.33 -10.36 1.67
CA PHE A 184 -5.66 -9.17 2.18
C PHE A 184 -5.43 -9.23 3.69
N VAL A 185 -4.18 -8.99 4.11
CA VAL A 185 -3.82 -8.93 5.52
C VAL A 185 -4.12 -7.54 6.09
N TRP A 186 -5.27 -7.42 6.75
CA TRP A 186 -5.70 -6.21 7.45
C TRP A 186 -4.80 -5.85 8.63
N ASN A 187 -4.37 -6.86 9.39
CA ASN A 187 -3.49 -6.67 10.53
C ASN A 187 -2.18 -7.44 10.34
N ALA A 188 -1.15 -6.73 9.90
CA ALA A 188 0.19 -7.30 9.75
C ALA A 188 0.76 -7.84 11.07
N HIS A 189 0.34 -7.29 12.21
CA HIS A 189 0.79 -7.76 13.51
C HIS A 189 0.23 -9.13 13.89
N ASP A 190 -0.91 -9.55 13.32
CA ASP A 190 -1.47 -10.87 13.58
C ASP A 190 -0.67 -11.95 12.86
N VAL A 191 -0.25 -11.69 11.62
CA VAL A 191 0.63 -12.60 10.87
C VAL A 191 2.01 -12.71 11.54
N ILE A 192 2.59 -11.59 11.95
CA ILE A 192 3.86 -11.58 12.69
C ILE A 192 3.71 -12.35 14.01
N TRP A 193 2.61 -12.12 14.74
CA TRP A 193 2.32 -12.79 15.99
C TRP A 193 2.22 -14.31 15.82
N ALA A 194 1.50 -14.80 14.81
CA ALA A 194 1.38 -16.23 14.55
C ALA A 194 2.75 -16.89 14.35
N LYS A 195 3.64 -16.25 13.59
CA LYS A 195 5.03 -16.72 13.39
C LYS A 195 5.85 -16.69 14.68
N GLN A 196 5.72 -15.64 15.48
CA GLN A 196 6.39 -15.53 16.77
C GLN A 196 5.92 -16.62 17.73
N LEU A 197 4.61 -16.87 17.78
CA LEU A 197 4.03 -17.91 18.63
C LEU A 197 4.55 -19.29 18.22
N GLN A 198 4.57 -19.60 16.92
CA GLN A 198 5.16 -20.86 16.42
C GLN A 198 6.62 -21.01 16.85
N ALA A 199 7.45 -19.98 16.69
CA ALA A 199 8.84 -20.03 17.11
C ALA A 199 9.00 -20.22 18.63
N VAL A 200 8.20 -19.54 19.45
CA VAL A 200 8.20 -19.73 20.92
C VAL A 200 7.75 -21.15 21.28
N THR A 201 6.72 -21.68 20.62
CA THR A 201 6.24 -23.06 20.83
C THR A 201 7.32 -24.07 20.47
N THR A 202 7.98 -23.95 19.32
CA THR A 202 9.09 -24.85 18.93
C THR A 202 10.24 -24.78 19.93
N PHE A 203 10.61 -23.58 20.40
CA PHE A 203 11.63 -23.44 21.46
C PHE A 203 11.22 -24.17 22.74
N ALA A 204 9.97 -23.97 23.19
CA ALA A 204 9.45 -24.57 24.40
C ALA A 204 9.42 -26.10 24.30
N SER A 205 9.05 -26.66 23.15
CA SER A 205 9.08 -28.10 22.90
C SER A 205 10.49 -28.69 22.89
N LEU A 206 11.48 -27.95 22.39
CA LEU A 206 12.88 -28.39 22.32
C LEU A 206 13.61 -28.32 23.66
N HIS A 207 13.35 -27.26 24.44
CA HIS A 207 14.12 -26.96 25.66
C HIS A 207 13.33 -27.18 26.96
N GLY A 208 12.02 -27.46 26.87
CA GLY A 208 11.14 -27.64 28.04
C GLY A 208 10.81 -26.35 28.79
N HIS A 209 11.25 -25.18 28.30
CA HIS A 209 11.03 -23.88 28.93
C HIS A 209 10.96 -22.75 27.90
N THR A 210 10.38 -21.60 28.27
CA THR A 210 10.31 -20.42 27.39
C THR A 210 11.41 -19.37 27.64
N ASN A 211 12.46 -19.71 28.39
CA ASN A 211 13.58 -18.81 28.68
C ASN A 211 14.57 -18.73 27.51
N VAL A 212 14.17 -17.98 26.47
CA VAL A 212 14.99 -17.78 25.29
C VAL A 212 16.14 -16.80 25.58
N PRO A 213 17.41 -17.15 25.29
CA PRO A 213 18.55 -16.23 25.42
C PRO A 213 18.36 -14.98 24.56
N ARG A 214 18.76 -13.80 25.05
CA ARG A 214 18.49 -12.50 24.39
C ARG A 214 19.00 -12.42 22.94
N MET A 215 20.13 -13.05 22.66
CA MET A 215 20.78 -13.05 21.34
C MET A 215 20.42 -14.27 20.48
N PHE A 216 19.51 -15.14 20.95
CA PHE A 216 19.12 -16.34 20.22
C PHE A 216 18.44 -16.00 18.89
N VAL A 217 18.89 -16.66 17.84
CA VAL A 217 18.36 -16.60 16.47
C VAL A 217 17.93 -17.99 16.07
N VAL A 218 16.73 -18.12 15.49
CA VAL A 218 16.19 -19.39 15.04
C VAL A 218 17.08 -19.99 13.95
N PRO A 219 17.62 -21.22 14.14
CA PRO A 219 18.38 -21.94 13.13
C PRO A 219 17.56 -22.23 11.88
N ALA A 220 18.22 -22.23 10.72
CA ALA A 220 17.61 -22.58 9.44
C ALA A 220 17.60 -24.11 9.21
N SER A 221 17.08 -24.85 10.18
CA SER A 221 17.07 -26.32 10.18
C SER A 221 15.87 -26.87 10.94
N ALA A 222 15.49 -28.11 10.64
CA ALA A 222 14.51 -28.83 11.44
C ALA A 222 14.93 -28.85 12.93
N PRO A 223 13.98 -28.81 13.88
CA PRO A 223 12.51 -28.84 13.69
C PRO A 223 11.86 -27.46 13.54
N TRP A 224 12.63 -26.40 13.27
CA TRP A 224 12.10 -25.05 13.14
C TRP A 224 11.33 -24.88 11.83
N PRO A 225 10.10 -24.32 11.86
CA PRO A 225 9.39 -23.98 10.63
C PRO A 225 10.18 -22.98 9.79
N GLU A 226 10.22 -23.16 8.46
CA GLU A 226 11.00 -22.33 7.54
C GLU A 226 10.67 -20.84 7.66
N ASP A 227 9.39 -20.53 7.88
CA ASP A 227 8.88 -19.18 8.09
C ASP A 227 9.43 -18.47 9.34
N THR A 228 10.07 -19.21 10.24
CA THR A 228 10.66 -18.69 11.49
C THR A 228 12.18 -18.61 11.44
N TRP A 229 12.83 -19.13 10.39
CA TRP A 229 14.27 -19.14 10.25
C TRP A 229 14.87 -17.73 10.28
N SER A 230 16.05 -17.60 10.88
CA SER A 230 16.73 -16.31 11.10
C SER A 230 15.97 -15.30 11.97
N MET A 231 14.83 -15.69 12.57
CA MET A 231 14.11 -14.82 13.50
C MET A 231 14.95 -14.62 14.77
N LYS A 232 15.16 -13.36 15.16
CA LYS A 232 15.79 -12.99 16.43
C LYS A 232 14.85 -13.24 17.60
N LEU A 233 14.51 -14.51 17.86
CA LEU A 233 13.51 -14.93 18.83
C LEU A 233 13.84 -14.46 20.25
N GLY A 234 15.12 -14.37 20.61
CA GLY A 234 15.54 -13.79 21.89
C GLY A 234 15.09 -12.33 22.09
N PHE A 235 15.18 -11.52 21.04
CA PHE A 235 14.70 -10.14 21.05
C PHE A 235 13.17 -10.07 21.07
N VAL A 236 12.49 -10.99 20.36
CA VAL A 236 11.03 -11.11 20.39
C VAL A 236 10.55 -11.40 21.81
N VAL A 237 11.07 -12.45 22.46
CA VAL A 237 10.70 -12.85 23.83
C VAL A 237 10.98 -11.74 24.83
N HIS A 238 12.11 -11.04 24.69
CA HIS A 238 12.41 -9.87 25.52
C HIS A 238 11.35 -8.76 25.35
N ASN A 239 10.92 -8.46 24.13
CA ASN A 239 9.86 -7.48 23.87
C ASN A 239 8.51 -7.92 24.42
N LEU A 240 8.18 -9.22 24.35
CA LEU A 240 6.94 -9.76 24.92
C LEU A 240 6.92 -9.52 26.44
N ARG A 241 8.04 -9.74 27.13
CA ARG A 241 8.17 -9.48 28.57
C ARG A 241 8.08 -7.99 28.92
N THR A 242 8.85 -7.15 28.24
CA THR A 242 8.90 -5.70 28.54
C THR A 242 7.60 -4.97 28.18
N LYS A 243 6.85 -5.47 27.19
CA LYS A 243 5.58 -4.90 26.73
C LYS A 243 4.36 -5.71 27.15
N ALA A 244 4.48 -6.53 28.19
CA ALA A 244 3.40 -7.41 28.65
C ALA A 244 2.10 -6.65 28.97
N GLY A 245 2.20 -5.43 29.50
CA GLY A 245 1.04 -4.57 29.78
C GLY A 245 0.29 -4.05 28.54
N GLY A 246 0.90 -4.11 27.35
CA GLY A 246 0.29 -3.71 26.08
C GLY A 246 -0.11 -4.88 25.19
N LEU A 247 0.00 -6.13 25.68
CA LEU A 247 -0.42 -7.31 24.92
C LEU A 247 -1.94 -7.49 24.99
N ALA A 248 -2.56 -7.85 23.87
CA ALA A 248 -3.96 -8.24 23.86
C ALA A 248 -4.20 -9.44 24.79
N PRO A 249 -5.31 -9.50 25.55
CA PRO A 249 -5.59 -10.58 26.50
C PRO A 249 -5.48 -11.98 25.90
N GLU A 250 -5.99 -12.17 24.68
CA GLU A 250 -5.93 -13.43 23.95
C GLU A 250 -4.49 -13.88 23.66
N ARG A 251 -3.61 -12.93 23.28
CA ARG A 251 -2.19 -13.20 23.01
C ARG A 251 -1.45 -13.60 24.28
N LYS A 252 -1.78 -12.94 25.40
CA LYS A 252 -1.26 -13.27 26.72
C LYS A 252 -1.69 -14.69 27.14
N MET A 253 -2.97 -15.01 26.97
CA MET A 253 -3.53 -16.34 27.26
C MET A 253 -2.86 -17.46 26.45
N HIS A 254 -2.56 -17.23 25.17
CA HIS A 254 -1.82 -18.21 24.35
C HIS A 254 -0.41 -18.50 24.90
N LEU A 255 0.30 -17.47 25.38
CA LEU A 255 1.61 -17.62 25.99
C LEU A 255 1.52 -18.27 27.37
N ASP A 256 0.53 -17.90 28.18
CA ASP A 256 0.30 -18.50 29.50
C ASP A 256 0.03 -20.01 29.38
N LYS A 257 -0.75 -20.42 28.36
CA LYS A 257 -1.00 -21.84 28.05
C LYS A 257 0.27 -22.62 27.67
N LEU A 258 1.28 -21.93 27.12
CA LEU A 258 2.60 -22.51 26.81
C LEU A 258 3.54 -22.54 28.02
N GLY A 259 3.09 -22.08 29.21
CA GLY A 259 3.95 -21.94 30.38
C GLY A 259 4.95 -20.79 30.26
N PHE A 260 4.58 -19.71 29.57
CA PHE A 260 5.50 -18.61 29.30
C PHE A 260 5.89 -17.84 30.57
N HIS A 261 7.18 -17.81 30.88
CA HIS A 261 7.71 -17.07 32.01
C HIS A 261 7.87 -15.57 31.70
N TRP A 262 7.07 -14.74 32.37
CA TRP A 262 7.04 -13.28 32.23
C TRP A 262 8.16 -12.55 33.00
N ASP A 263 8.60 -13.07 34.15
CA ASP A 263 9.73 -12.50 34.91
C ASP A 263 11.00 -13.31 34.63
N ALA A 264 12.04 -12.64 34.10
CA ALA A 264 13.34 -13.26 33.84
C ALA A 264 14.18 -13.46 35.11
N ARG A 265 13.75 -12.91 36.26
CA ARG A 265 14.49 -12.97 37.54
C ARG A 265 14.15 -14.21 38.38
N CYS A 266 13.04 -14.90 38.09
CA CYS A 266 12.65 -16.13 38.79
C CYS A 266 12.97 -17.35 37.94
N SER A 267 14.26 -17.68 37.81
CA SER A 267 14.70 -19.02 37.41
C SER A 267 15.82 -19.47 38.33
N THR A 268 15.47 -19.63 39.60
CA THR A 268 16.21 -20.44 40.56
C THR A 268 15.18 -21.20 41.37
N HIS A 269 15.24 -22.54 41.35
CA HIS A 269 14.33 -23.53 41.96
C HIS A 269 13.25 -24.09 41.04
N SER A 270 13.67 -24.79 39.99
CA SER A 270 13.06 -26.10 39.74
C SER A 270 14.10 -27.13 40.15
N THR A 271 13.80 -27.81 41.26
CA THR A 271 14.65 -28.80 41.93
C THR A 271 14.95 -29.93 40.97
N ILE A 272 16.18 -29.96 40.44
CA ILE A 272 16.72 -31.16 39.78
C ILE A 272 17.07 -32.14 40.90
N HIS A 273 16.16 -33.06 41.22
CA HIS A 273 16.57 -34.34 41.78
C HIS A 273 17.14 -35.17 40.64
N SER A 274 18.46 -35.13 40.47
CA SER A 274 19.19 -36.14 39.70
C SER A 274 19.54 -37.31 40.63
N PRO A 275 19.28 -38.57 40.23
CA PRO A 275 19.70 -39.73 40.98
C PRO A 275 21.22 -39.88 40.89
N THR A 276 21.83 -40.15 42.03
CA THR A 276 23.23 -40.52 42.20
C THR A 276 23.57 -41.72 41.30
N SER A 277 24.42 -41.49 40.29
CA SER A 277 25.10 -42.56 39.57
C SER A 277 26.54 -42.62 40.05
N THR A 278 26.80 -43.59 40.93
CA THR A 278 28.12 -44.09 41.28
C THR A 278 28.89 -44.52 40.04
N ASN A 279 30.13 -44.08 39.96
CA ASN A 279 31.09 -44.37 38.90
C ASN A 279 31.89 -45.63 39.31
N PRO A 280 31.91 -46.73 38.53
CA PRO A 280 32.93 -47.76 38.70
C PRO A 280 34.04 -47.57 37.66
N SER A 281 35.25 -47.43 38.20
CA SER A 281 36.53 -47.46 37.52
C SER A 281 36.66 -48.67 36.59
N PHE A 282 37.07 -48.45 35.34
CA PHE A 282 37.54 -49.52 34.47
C PHE A 282 39.07 -49.64 34.58
N GLU A 283 39.51 -50.71 35.23
CA GLU A 283 40.86 -51.26 35.07
C GLU A 283 41.01 -51.84 33.66
N ILE A 284 42.14 -51.50 33.02
CA ILE A 284 42.61 -52.08 31.78
C ILE A 284 43.38 -53.36 32.14
N VAL A 285 42.97 -54.51 31.58
CA VAL A 285 43.78 -55.73 31.59
C VAL A 285 44.09 -56.09 30.14
N GLU A 286 45.37 -56.08 29.80
CA GLU A 286 45.95 -56.67 28.59
C GLU A 286 45.79 -58.20 28.61
N VAL A 287 45.35 -58.78 27.48
CA VAL A 287 45.98 -59.94 26.82
C VAL A 287 45.72 -59.82 25.32
#